data_AF-B7RHI4-F1
#
_entry.id   AF-B7RHI4-F1
#
_cell.length_a   1.000
_cell.length_b   1.000
_cell.length_c   1.000
_cell.angle_alpha   90.00
_cell.angle_beta   90.00
_cell.angle_gamma   90.00
#
_symmetry.space_group_name_H-M   'P 1'
#
loop_
_entity.id
_entity.type
_entity.pdbx_description
1 polymer ?
#
loop_
_entity_poly.entity_id
_entity_poly.type
_entity_poly.pdbx_seq_one_letter_code
_entity_poly.pdbx_strand_id
1 'polypeptide(L)' 'MAWHRYPCYCFTNRQRFKYRHLAKWWYPWFYFGFTYVVKLGMLDGGAGFHYAAYKSWYFQTIRLLIREQSALKDH' A
#
# COMPACT_ATOMS: atom_id res chain seq x y z
N MET A 1 11.20 -32.70 13.12
CA MET A 1 11.43 -31.30 12.70
C MET A 1 11.10 -31.20 11.22
N ALA A 2 9.82 -30.99 10.88
CA ALA A 2 9.30 -31.13 9.52
C ALA A 2 9.12 -29.75 8.85
N TRP A 3 10.13 -29.33 8.10
CA TRP A 3 10.07 -28.15 7.24
C TRP A 3 9.71 -28.57 5.80
N HIS A 4 8.47 -28.98 5.54
CA HIS A 4 8.07 -29.42 4.19
C HIS A 4 6.63 -29.05 3.80
N ARG A 5 6.22 -27.80 3.99
CA ARG A 5 5.16 -27.19 3.16
C ARG A 5 5.11 -25.69 3.43
N TYR A 6 5.80 -24.89 2.62
CA TYR A 6 5.40 -23.49 2.52
C TYR A 6 3.99 -23.49 1.90
N PRO A 7 2.95 -22.96 2.56
CA PRO A 7 1.65 -22.81 1.93
C PRO A 7 1.88 -21.92 0.70
N CYS A 8 1.52 -22.40 -0.48
CA CYS A 8 1.56 -21.58 -1.69
C CYS A 8 0.76 -20.32 -1.38
N TYR A 9 1.43 -19.15 -1.35
CA TYR A 9 0.85 -17.86 -1.00
C TYR A 9 -0.18 -17.47 -2.08
N CYS A 10 -1.38 -18.03 -1.97
CA CYS A 10 -2.51 -17.68 -2.83
C CYS A 10 -3.00 -16.32 -2.33
N PHE A 11 -2.49 -15.24 -2.94
CA PHE A 11 -2.93 -13.89 -2.65
C PHE A 11 -4.45 -13.83 -2.80
N THR A 12 -5.14 -13.49 -1.71
CA THR A 12 -6.59 -13.25 -1.77
C THR A 12 -6.89 -12.14 -2.78
N ASN A 13 -8.06 -12.18 -3.44
CA ASN A 13 -8.41 -11.23 -4.49
C ASN A 13 -8.24 -9.75 -4.06
N ARG A 14 -8.51 -9.45 -2.79
CA ARG A 14 -8.27 -8.14 -2.17
C ARG A 14 -6.78 -7.75 -2.15
N GLN A 15 -5.90 -8.68 -1.78
CA GLN A 15 -4.46 -8.45 -1.80
C GLN A 15 -3.96 -8.27 -3.23
N ARG A 16 -4.40 -9.12 -4.17
CA ARG A 16 -4.01 -9.04 -5.58
C ARG A 16 -4.38 -7.68 -6.20
N PHE A 17 -5.57 -7.16 -5.89
CA PHE A 17 -5.99 -5.83 -6.34
C PHE A 17 -5.11 -4.72 -5.77
N LYS A 18 -4.81 -4.79 -4.46
CA LYS A 18 -3.93 -3.85 -3.77
C LYS A 18 -2.53 -3.83 -4.40
N TYR A 19 -1.91 -4.98 -4.62
CA TYR A 19 -0.56 -5.08 -5.19
C TYR A 19 -0.50 -4.65 -6.67
N ARG A 20 -1.52 -4.94 -7.48
CA ARG A 20 -1.58 -4.49 -8.89
C ARG A 20 -1.67 -2.97 -9.04
N HIS A 21 -2.30 -2.28 -8.08
CA HIS A 21 -2.52 -0.84 -8.16
C HIS A 21 -1.50 -0.02 -7.37
N LEU A 22 -0.70 -0.68 -6.52
CA LEU A 22 0.30 -0.06 -5.65
C LEU A 22 1.38 0.71 -6.43
N ALA A 23 1.71 0.28 -7.65
CA ALA A 23 2.69 0.95 -8.50
C ALA A 23 2.13 2.19 -9.23
N LYS A 24 0.81 2.40 -9.23
CA LYS A 24 0.17 3.51 -9.95
C LYS A 24 0.23 4.80 -9.15
N TRP A 25 0.52 5.91 -9.83
CA TRP A 25 0.75 7.20 -9.19
C TRP A 25 -0.49 7.83 -8.53
N TRP A 26 -1.70 7.48 -8.98
CA TRP A 26 -2.94 7.99 -8.40
C TRP A 26 -3.31 7.26 -7.09
N TYR A 27 -2.81 6.04 -6.89
CA TYR A 27 -3.25 5.15 -5.82
C TYR A 27 -3.01 5.74 -4.40
N PRO A 28 -1.88 6.40 -4.10
CA PRO A 28 -1.66 7.04 -2.80
C PRO A 28 -2.67 8.14 -2.48
N TRP A 29 -3.01 8.99 -3.46
CA TRP A 29 -3.98 10.08 -3.32
C TRP A 29 -5.41 9.55 -3.16
N PHE A 30 -5.78 8.53 -3.93
CA PHE A 30 -7.08 7.86 -3.77
C PHE A 30 -7.19 7.18 -2.40
N TYR A 31 -6.12 6.52 -1.94
CA TYR A 31 -6.11 5.87 -0.64
C TYR A 31 -6.20 6.90 0.50
N PHE A 32 -5.53 8.04 0.37
CA PHE A 32 -5.65 9.17 1.30
C PHE A 32 -7.10 9.63 1.42
N GLY A 33 -7.73 9.97 0.29
CA GLY A 33 -9.14 10.41 0.26
C GLY A 33 -10.09 9.34 0.80
N PHE A 34 -9.89 8.07 0.45
CA PHE A 34 -10.67 6.97 0.98
C PHE A 34 -10.50 6.83 2.51
N THR A 35 -9.27 6.88 3.02
CA THR A 35 -9.04 6.78 4.47
C THR A 35 -9.56 7.99 5.24
N TYR A 36 -9.53 9.18 4.65
CA TYR A 36 -9.97 10.41 5.30
C TYR A 36 -11.50 10.56 5.28
N VAL A 37 -12.14 10.26 4.14
CA VAL A 37 -13.59 10.42 3.93
C VAL A 37 -14.38 9.18 4.35
N VAL A 38 -14.02 8.00 3.85
CA VAL A 38 -14.81 6.77 4.07
C VAL A 38 -14.57 6.18 5.44
N LYS A 39 -13.34 6.31 5.96
CA LYS A 39 -12.97 5.80 7.28
C LYS A 39 -13.30 6.76 8.42
N LEU A 40 -14.01 7.86 8.12
CA LEU A 40 -14.38 8.89 9.08
C LEU A 40 -13.16 9.51 9.78
N GLY A 41 -11.98 9.52 9.16
CA GLY A 41 -10.79 10.17 9.72
C GLY A 41 -11.01 11.66 9.98
N MET A 42 -11.96 12.29 9.29
CA MET A 42 -12.42 13.64 9.57
C MET A 42 -13.04 13.79 10.98
N LEU A 43 -13.70 12.76 11.52
CA LEU A 43 -14.29 12.80 12.86
C LEU A 43 -13.21 12.77 13.98
N ASP A 44 -12.04 12.20 13.68
CA ASP A 44 -10.86 12.23 14.57
C ASP A 44 -10.04 13.54 14.45
N GLY A 45 -10.49 14.48 13.61
CA GLY A 45 -9.84 15.77 13.40
C GLY A 45 -8.39 15.65 12.94
N GLY A 46 -7.47 16.29 13.69
CA GLY A 46 -6.04 16.30 13.35
C GLY A 46 -5.38 14.92 13.35
N ALA A 47 -5.76 14.04 14.28
CA ALA A 47 -5.18 12.69 14.37
C ALA A 47 -5.51 11.84 13.14
N GLY A 48 -6.74 11.94 12.63
CA GLY A 48 -7.15 11.25 11.41
C GLY A 48 -6.46 11.78 10.15
N PHE A 49 -6.19 13.10 10.09
CA PHE A 49 -5.38 13.69 9.02
C PHE A 49 -3.93 13.17 9.05
N HIS A 50 -3.27 13.19 10.21
CA HIS A 50 -1.91 12.67 10.34
C HIS A 50 -1.82 11.18 9.98
N TYR A 51 -2.80 10.38 10.39
CA TYR A 51 -2.85 8.96 10.05
C TYR A 51 -3.02 8.73 8.54
N ALA A 52 -3.93 9.47 7.89
CA ALA A 52 -4.15 9.39 6.45
C ALA A 52 -2.90 9.84 5.67
N ALA A 53 -2.29 10.95 6.08
CA ALA A 53 -1.08 11.50 5.46
C ALA A 53 0.13 10.57 5.61
N TYR A 54 0.29 9.98 6.80
CA TYR A 54 1.34 8.98 7.01
C TYR A 54 1.14 7.75 6.13
N LYS A 55 -0.11 7.27 5.98
CA LYS A 55 -0.41 6.15 5.07
C LYS A 55 -0.11 6.47 3.61
N SER A 56 -0.46 7.67 3.14
CA SER A 56 -0.21 8.05 1.76
C SER A 56 1.30 8.16 1.48
N TRP A 57 2.05 8.76 2.41
CA TRP A 57 3.50 8.82 2.34
C TRP A 57 4.14 7.43 2.34
N TYR A 58 3.69 6.52 3.22
CA TYR A 58 4.17 5.14 3.24
C TYR A 58 3.97 4.41 1.90
N PHE A 59 2.80 4.56 1.27
CA PHE A 59 2.55 3.99 -0.06
C PHE A 59 3.42 4.63 -1.16
N GLN A 60 3.70 5.93 -1.06
CA GLN A 60 4.61 6.64 -1.97
C GLN A 60 6.03 6.05 -1.89
N THR A 61 6.51 5.80 -0.67
CA THR A 61 7.85 5.22 -0.42
C THR A 61 7.96 3.80 -0.96
N ILE A 62 6.97 2.93 -0.71
CA ILE A 62 6.97 1.57 -1.28
C ILE A 62 7.02 1.63 -2.81
N ARG A 63 6.28 2.55 -3.43
CA ARG A 63 6.30 2.71 -4.89
C ARG A 63 7.69 3.10 -5.39
N LEU A 64 8.39 3.99 -4.69
CA LEU A 64 9.76 4.37 -5.03
C LEU A 64 10.72 3.18 -4.92
N LEU A 65 10.66 2.44 -3.80
CA LEU A 65 11.45 1.22 -3.58
C LEU A 65 11.21 0.16 -4.65
N ILE A 66 9.96 -0.03 -5.09
CA ILE A 66 9.64 -0.95 -6.19
C ILE A 66 10.29 -0.49 -7.49
N ARG A 67 10.23 0.82 -7.81
CA ARG A 67 10.87 1.36 -9.02
C ARG A 67 12.39 1.20 -8.99
N GLU A 68 12.99 1.46 -7.84
CA GLU A 68 14.43 1.30 -7.62
C GLU A 68 14.86 -0.17 -7.79
N GLN A 69 14.14 -1.12 -7.18
CA GLN A 69 14.41 -2.54 -7.36
C GLN A 69 14.22 -3.03 -8.79
N SER A 70 13.23 -2.51 -9.52
CA SER A 70 13.08 -2.82 -10.94
C SER A 70 14.27 -2.30 -11.76
N ALA A 71 14.68 -1.05 -11.53
CA ALA A 71 15.83 -0.47 -12.24
C ALA A 71 17.14 -1.22 -11.96
N LEU A 72 17.36 -1.68 -10.72
CA LEU A 72 18.54 -2.49 -10.36
C LEU A 72 18.58 -3.86 -11.03
N LYS A 73 17.44 -4.43 -11.42
CA LYS A 73 17.37 -5.74 -12.09
C LYS A 73 17.68 -5.67 -13.59
N ASP A 74 17.59 -4.49 -14.17
CA ASP A 74 17.83 -4.25 -15.60
C ASP A 74 19.32 -4.01 -15.89
N HIS A 75 20.18 -3.96 -14.86
CA HIS A 75 21.64 -3.86 -14.91
C HIS A 75 22.31 -5.17 -14.50
#